data_AF-A0A8T6PHP7-F1
#
_entry.id   AF-A0A8T6PHP7-F1
#
_cell.length_a   1.000
_cell.length_b   1.000
_cell.length_c   1.000
_cell.angle_alpha   90.00
_cell.angle_beta   90.00
_cell.angle_gamma   90.00
#
_symmetry.space_group_name_H-M   'P 1'
#
loop_
_entity.id
_entity.type
_entity.pdbx_description
1 polymer ?
#
loop_
_entity_poly.entity_id
_entity_poly.type
_entity_poly.pdbx_seq_one_letter_code
_entity_poly.pdbx_strand_id
1 'polypeptide(L)'
;YGGDHLVYCGDYVAPDHEYFQLSEDELAERFVKALPNFQPEFDRNWIRRRWVFRAPYAQPLPPPNHSQRIPDIRTPLDGLYWASMSQVYPWDRGTNYAIEIGRRAANIIREDIDA
;
A
#
# COMPACT_ATOMS: atom_id res chain seq x y z
N TYR A 1 15.26 17.67 2.18
CA TYR A 1 14.57 17.67 3.49
C TYR A 1 15.26 18.58 4.51
N GLY A 2 15.64 19.82 4.16
CA GLY A 2 16.27 20.74 5.13
C GLY A 2 17.60 20.26 5.76
N GLY A 3 18.38 19.45 5.03
CA GLY A 3 19.60 18.82 5.53
C GLY A 3 19.39 17.45 6.19
N ASP A 4 18.15 17.03 6.44
CA ASP A 4 17.87 15.71 6.99
C ASP A 4 17.93 14.59 5.94
N HIS A 5 18.24 13.38 6.42
CA HIS A 5 18.19 12.14 5.66
C HIS A 5 16.97 11.33 6.09
N LEU A 6 16.15 10.91 5.13
CA LEU A 6 15.00 10.05 5.41
C LEU A 6 15.43 8.58 5.32
N VAL A 7 15.08 7.81 6.35
CA VAL A 7 15.24 6.35 6.38
C VAL A 7 13.86 5.73 6.48
N TYR A 8 13.56 4.78 5.60
CA TYR A 8 12.33 4.02 5.63
C TYR A 8 12.61 2.62 6.17
N CYS A 9 12.05 2.31 7.34
CA CYS A 9 12.08 0.97 7.93
C CYS A 9 10.68 0.37 7.78
N GLY A 10 10.54 -0.57 6.85
CA GLY A 10 9.28 -1.24 6.56
C GLY A 10 9.36 -2.74 6.80
N ASP A 11 8.25 -3.33 7.20
CA ASP A 11 8.07 -4.77 7.32
C ASP A 11 6.66 -5.16 6.86
N TYR A 12 6.51 -6.38 6.36
CA TYR A 12 5.25 -6.94 5.89
C TYR A 12 4.85 -8.11 6.79
N VAL A 13 3.92 -7.83 7.71
CA VAL A 13 3.50 -8.78 8.73
C VAL A 13 2.02 -9.10 8.61
N ALA A 14 1.61 -10.24 9.15
CA ALA A 14 0.21 -10.64 9.21
C ALA A 14 -0.62 -9.62 10.03
N PRO A 15 -1.94 -9.46 9.76
CA PRO A 15 -2.77 -8.48 10.44
C PRO A 15 -2.88 -8.65 11.97
N ASP A 16 -2.63 -9.85 12.48
CA ASP A 16 -2.63 -10.22 13.90
C ASP A 16 -1.23 -10.12 14.55
N HIS A 17 -0.21 -9.70 13.81
CA HIS A 17 1.14 -9.55 14.32
C HIS A 17 1.24 -8.46 15.41
N GLU A 18 2.14 -8.66 16.38
CA GLU A 18 2.31 -7.75 17.52
C GLU A 18 2.57 -6.28 17.13
N TYR A 19 3.14 -6.03 15.95
CA TYR A 19 3.41 -4.66 15.45
C TYR A 19 2.15 -3.80 15.32
N PHE A 20 0.98 -4.42 15.11
CA PHE A 20 -0.29 -3.72 15.08
C PHE A 20 -0.82 -3.35 16.48
N GLN A 21 -0.27 -3.94 17.54
CA GLN A 21 -0.67 -3.72 18.94
C GLN A 21 0.32 -2.85 19.73
N LEU A 22 1.61 -2.85 19.33
CA LEU A 22 2.62 -2.02 19.96
C LEU A 22 2.31 -0.53 19.77
N SER A 23 2.60 0.27 20.80
CA SER A 23 2.63 1.73 20.69
C SER A 23 3.62 2.20 19.61
N GLU A 24 3.49 3.44 19.15
CA GLU A 24 4.44 4.01 18.18
C GLU A 24 5.87 4.00 18.70
N ASP A 25 6.06 4.25 19.99
CA ASP A 25 7.36 4.29 20.63
C ASP A 25 8.00 2.90 20.69
N GLU A 26 7.22 1.90 21.11
CA GLU A 26 7.69 0.51 21.16
C GLU A 26 8.02 -0.03 19.78
N LEU A 27 7.16 0.20 18.78
CA LEU A 27 7.39 -0.25 17.42
C LEU A 27 8.62 0.44 16.82
N ALA A 28 8.75 1.76 16.98
CA ALA A 28 9.92 2.48 16.49
C ALA A 28 11.20 1.96 17.15
N GLU A 29 11.20 1.67 18.45
CA GLU A 29 12.37 1.14 19.14
C GLU A 29 12.78 -0.25 18.62
N ARG A 30 11.85 -1.09 18.14
CA ARG A 30 12.18 -2.37 17.46
C ARG A 30 13.09 -2.14 16.25
N PHE A 31 12.77 -1.15 15.42
CA PHE A 31 13.57 -0.82 14.24
C PHE A 31 14.86 -0.09 14.60
N VAL A 32 14.80 0.89 15.52
CA VAL A 32 15.98 1.67 15.94
C VAL A 32 17.09 0.79 16.50
N LYS A 33 16.74 -0.25 17.26
CA LYS A 33 17.71 -1.22 17.80
C LYS A 33 18.47 -1.99 16.72
N ALA A 34 17.91 -2.12 15.52
CA ALA A 34 18.58 -2.80 14.40
C ALA A 34 19.52 -1.88 13.60
N LEU A 35 19.41 -0.55 13.73
CA LEU A 35 20.21 0.40 12.95
C LEU A 35 21.73 0.26 13.16
N PRO A 36 22.25 0.01 14.39
CA PRO A 36 23.68 -0.26 14.60
C PRO A 36 24.24 -1.43 13.78
N ASN A 37 23.39 -2.39 13.36
CA ASN A 37 23.83 -3.52 12.53
C ASN A 37 24.20 -3.07 11.10
N PHE A 38 23.67 -1.94 10.64
CA PHE A 38 23.93 -1.39 9.30
C PHE A 38 24.89 -0.19 9.35
N GLN A 39 24.87 0.56 10.44
CA GLN A 39 25.74 1.70 10.69
C GLN A 39 26.29 1.65 12.13
N PRO A 40 27.51 1.13 12.35
CA PRO A 40 28.09 0.97 13.68
C PRO A 40 28.25 2.26 14.49
N GLU A 41 28.38 3.42 13.82
CA GLU A 41 28.49 4.73 14.49
C GLU A 41 27.11 5.37 14.78
N PHE A 42 26.02 4.66 14.50
CA PHE A 42 24.68 5.18 14.71
C PHE A 42 24.46 5.57 16.17
N ASP A 43 24.09 6.83 16.37
CA ASP A 43 23.66 7.37 17.66
C ASP A 43 22.16 7.71 17.60
N ARG A 44 21.42 7.35 18.65
CA ARG A 44 19.96 7.62 18.73
C ARG A 44 19.62 9.10 18.58
N ASN A 45 20.52 10.00 18.97
CA ASN A 45 20.35 11.45 18.84
C ASN A 45 20.34 11.93 17.38
N TRP A 46 20.73 11.09 16.42
CA TRP A 46 20.57 11.40 14.99
C TRP A 46 19.10 11.44 14.57
N ILE A 47 18.20 10.79 15.32
CA ILE A 47 16.76 10.79 15.03
C ILE A 47 16.15 12.10 15.52
N ARG A 48 15.93 13.02 14.58
CA ARG A 48 15.28 14.31 14.88
C ARG A 48 13.77 14.20 15.00
N ARG A 49 13.16 13.32 14.19
CA ARG A 49 11.72 13.03 14.16
C ARG A 49 11.48 11.60 13.65
N ARG A 50 10.37 11.00 14.07
CA ARG A 50 9.90 9.71 13.59
C ARG A 50 8.40 9.75 13.35
N TRP A 51 7.94 8.88 12.46
CA TRP A 51 6.53 8.64 12.19
C TRP A 51 6.33 7.14 12.04
N VAL A 52 5.22 6.65 12.58
CA VAL A 52 4.87 5.23 12.49
C VAL A 52 3.56 5.11 11.72
N PHE A 53 3.59 4.30 10.67
CA PHE A 53 2.42 4.04 9.83
C PHE A 53 2.10 2.55 9.86
N ARG A 54 0.81 2.21 9.89
CA ARG A 54 0.31 0.83 9.90
C ARG A 54 -0.85 0.72 8.92
N ALA A 55 -0.86 -0.33 8.12
CA ALA A 55 -1.92 -0.61 7.16
C ALA A 55 -2.20 -2.11 7.11
N PRO A 56 -3.17 -2.63 7.90
CA PRO A 56 -3.46 -4.06 7.98
C PRO A 56 -3.83 -4.71 6.64
N TYR A 57 -4.37 -3.91 5.72
CA TYR A 57 -4.82 -4.35 4.39
C TYR A 57 -4.13 -3.54 3.28
N ALA A 58 -2.82 -3.31 3.43
CA ALA A 58 -2.03 -2.49 2.49
C ALA A 58 -1.95 -3.08 1.08
N GLN A 59 -1.96 -4.41 0.97
CA GLN A 59 -1.82 -5.13 -0.29
C GLN A 59 -2.91 -6.20 -0.42
N PRO A 60 -3.65 -6.23 -1.53
CA PRO A 60 -4.53 -7.35 -1.81
C PRO A 60 -3.70 -8.61 -2.04
N LEU A 61 -4.13 -9.73 -1.48
CA LEU A 61 -3.57 -11.03 -1.77
C LEU A 61 -4.48 -11.75 -2.76
N PRO A 62 -4.08 -11.91 -4.04
CA PRO A 62 -4.89 -12.61 -5.02
C PRO A 62 -5.04 -14.09 -4.60
N PRO A 63 -6.26 -14.62 -4.48
CA PRO A 63 -6.46 -16.04 -4.24
C PRO A 63 -6.00 -16.87 -5.45
N PRO A 64 -5.83 -18.19 -5.31
CA PRO A 64 -5.62 -19.07 -6.45
C PRO A 64 -6.70 -18.85 -7.53
N ASN A 65 -6.27 -18.84 -8.79
CA ASN A 65 -7.12 -18.59 -9.96
C ASN A 65 -7.79 -17.19 -9.99
N HIS A 66 -7.22 -16.17 -9.34
CA HIS A 66 -7.74 -14.79 -9.38
C HIS A 66 -7.90 -14.24 -10.80
N SER A 67 -7.05 -14.66 -11.75
CA SER A 67 -7.16 -14.28 -13.17
C SER A 67 -8.52 -14.61 -13.80
N GLN A 68 -9.22 -15.62 -13.29
CA GLN A 68 -10.56 -16.02 -13.75
C GLN A 68 -11.69 -15.30 -13.01
N ARG A 69 -11.36 -14.49 -12.00
CA ARG A 69 -12.30 -13.83 -11.07
C ARG A 69 -12.06 -12.32 -11.00
N ILE A 70 -11.36 -11.75 -11.98
CA ILE A 70 -11.14 -10.30 -12.04
C ILE A 70 -12.49 -9.64 -12.30
N PRO A 71 -12.97 -8.74 -11.42
CA PRO A 71 -14.24 -8.08 -11.61
C PRO A 71 -14.17 -7.10 -12.78
N ASP A 72 -15.20 -7.11 -13.62
CA ASP A 72 -15.39 -6.10 -14.66
C ASP A 72 -15.56 -4.71 -14.05
N ILE A 73 -15.24 -3.68 -14.84
CA ILE A 73 -15.46 -2.29 -14.43
C ILE A 73 -16.96 -1.96 -14.45
N ARG A 74 -17.70 -2.46 -15.45
CA ARG A 74 -19.17 -2.38 -15.46
C ARG A 74 -19.71 -3.38 -14.44
N THR A 75 -20.49 -2.91 -13.47
CA THR A 75 -21.18 -3.81 -12.55
C THR A 75 -22.52 -4.24 -13.15
N PRO A 76 -23.18 -5.28 -12.59
CA PRO A 76 -24.56 -5.61 -12.98
C PRO A 76 -25.61 -4.55 -12.61
N LEU A 77 -25.22 -3.50 -11.87
CA LEU A 77 -26.11 -2.42 -11.48
C LEU A 77 -25.90 -1.23 -12.42
N ASP A 78 -26.98 -0.80 -13.08
CA ASP A 78 -26.95 0.31 -14.02
C ASP A 78 -26.44 1.60 -13.36
N GLY A 79 -25.49 2.25 -14.04
CA GLY A 79 -24.85 3.47 -13.55
C GLY A 79 -23.82 3.27 -12.43
N LEU A 80 -23.56 2.02 -12.00
CA LEU A 80 -22.53 1.71 -11.01
C LEU A 80 -21.32 1.02 -11.66
N TYR A 81 -20.14 1.58 -11.39
CA TYR A 81 -18.86 1.11 -11.91
C TYR A 81 -17.89 0.82 -10.77
N TRP A 82 -17.04 -0.20 -10.95
CA TRP A 82 -16.05 -0.60 -9.97
C TRP A 82 -14.64 -0.57 -10.57
N ALA A 83 -13.81 0.38 -10.12
CA ALA A 83 -12.37 0.38 -10.37
C ALA A 83 -11.61 0.24 -9.03
N SER A 84 -10.79 -0.80 -8.89
CA SER A 84 -10.02 -1.05 -7.66
C SER A 84 -8.75 -1.86 -7.91
N MET A 85 -8.01 -2.17 -6.83
CA MET A 85 -6.84 -3.03 -6.90
C MET A 85 -7.18 -4.49 -7.28
N SER A 86 -8.45 -4.92 -7.21
CA SER A 86 -8.85 -6.26 -7.66
C SER A 86 -8.60 -6.49 -9.17
N GLN A 87 -8.57 -5.41 -9.94
CA GLN A 87 -8.26 -5.41 -11.37
C GLN A 87 -6.77 -5.21 -11.68
N VAL A 88 -5.95 -4.89 -10.68
CA VAL A 88 -4.50 -4.78 -10.81
C VAL A 88 -3.93 -6.19 -10.67
N TYR A 89 -3.86 -6.91 -11.79
CA TYR A 89 -3.33 -8.27 -11.90
C TYR A 89 -2.72 -8.47 -13.30
N PRO A 90 -1.60 -9.20 -13.46
CA PRO A 90 -0.78 -9.86 -12.43
C PRO A 90 0.22 -8.92 -11.74
N TRP A 91 0.06 -7.61 -11.94
CA TRP A 91 0.98 -6.60 -11.41
C TRP A 91 0.74 -6.32 -9.94
N ASP A 92 1.76 -5.78 -9.27
CA ASP A 92 1.61 -5.28 -7.91
C ASP A 92 0.95 -3.89 -7.90
N ARG A 93 0.44 -3.48 -6.74
CA ARG A 93 -0.16 -2.16 -6.52
C ARG A 93 0.84 -1.07 -6.91
N GLY A 94 0.39 -0.17 -7.79
CA GLY A 94 1.21 0.95 -8.26
C GLY A 94 0.32 2.10 -8.73
N THR A 95 0.77 3.33 -8.48
CA THR A 95 0.03 4.54 -8.86
C THR A 95 -0.20 4.60 -10.37
N ASN A 96 0.72 4.07 -11.18
CA ASN A 96 0.57 3.94 -12.63
C ASN A 96 -0.68 3.12 -13.00
N TYR A 97 -0.91 1.98 -12.35
CA TYR A 97 -2.08 1.13 -12.62
C TYR A 97 -3.37 1.74 -12.11
N ALA A 98 -3.33 2.48 -10.99
CA ALA A 98 -4.47 3.25 -10.52
C ALA A 98 -4.88 4.35 -11.53
N ILE A 99 -3.91 5.03 -12.14
CA ILE A 99 -4.17 6.02 -13.20
C ILE A 99 -4.74 5.34 -14.45
N GLU A 100 -4.14 4.22 -14.87
CA GLU A 100 -4.59 3.46 -16.03
C GLU A 100 -6.04 2.99 -15.88
N ILE A 101 -6.38 2.33 -14.77
CA ILE A 101 -7.74 1.84 -14.54
C ILE A 101 -8.74 3.00 -14.39
N GLY A 102 -8.33 4.11 -13.77
CA GLY A 102 -9.18 5.31 -13.68
C GLY A 102 -9.54 5.86 -15.07
N ARG A 103 -8.56 5.95 -15.98
CA ARG A 103 -8.79 6.37 -17.37
C ARG A 103 -9.69 5.39 -18.12
N ARG A 104 -9.45 4.08 -17.95
CA ARG A 104 -10.28 3.04 -18.57
C ARG A 104 -11.73 3.11 -18.08
N ALA A 105 -11.94 3.28 -16.78
CA ALA A 105 -13.27 3.43 -16.19
C ALA A 105 -13.98 4.68 -16.73
N ALA A 106 -13.31 5.83 -16.78
CA ALA A 106 -13.88 7.06 -17.33
C ALA A 106 -14.31 6.92 -18.80
N ASN A 107 -13.54 6.18 -19.62
CA ASN A 107 -13.91 5.92 -21.01
C ASN A 107 -15.15 5.03 -21.12
N ILE A 108 -15.21 3.95 -20.33
CA ILE A 108 -16.37 3.05 -20.26
C ILE A 108 -17.63 3.81 -19.84
N ILE A 109 -17.53 4.65 -18.81
CA ILE A 109 -18.64 5.49 -18.33
C ILE A 109 -19.14 6.41 -19.45
N ARG A 110 -18.22 7.04 -20.20
CA ARG A 110 -18.58 7.92 -21.32
C ARG A 110 -19.30 7.16 -22.43
N GLU A 111 -18.79 5.98 -22.82
CA GLU A 111 -19.43 5.12 -23.82
C GLU A 111 -20.88 4.77 -23.44
N ASP A 112 -21.14 4.49 -22.17
CA ASP A 112 -22.47 4.11 -21.69
C ASP A 112 -23.42 5.32 -21.57
N ILE A 113 -22.89 6.53 -21.34
CA ILE A 113 -23.68 7.78 -21.34
C ILE A 113 -24.08 8.17 -22.77
N ASP A 114 -23.19 7.93 -23.73
CA ASP A 114 -23.37 8.32 -25.14
C ASP A 114 -24.20 7.29 -25.96
N ALA A 115 -24.50 6.12 -25.40
CA ALA A 115 -25.26 5.03 -26.02
C ALA A 115 -26.78 5.18 -25.86
#